data_AF-A0A315XB42-F1
#
_entry.id   AF-A0A315XB42-F1
#
_cell.length_a   1.000
_cell.length_b   1.000
_cell.length_c   1.000
_cell.angle_alpha   90.00
_cell.angle_beta   90.00
_cell.angle_gamma   90.00
#
_symmetry.space_group_name_H-M   'P 1'
#
loop_
_entity.id
_entity.type
_entity.pdbx_description
1 polymer ?
#
loop_
_entity_poly.entity_id
_entity_poly.type
_entity_poly.pdbx_seq_one_letter_code
_entity_poly.pdbx_strand_id
1 'polypeptide(L)'
;MTEMSEMLKKMGLFGIGVISLTQEKIEEFSQEMIKKGELSREEGKKFVKEVLSVQEKQMKELEDKINNKVKETLEKSGVVMKSDIATLEKKIEKLEKTIQAMGKKEPK
;
A
#
# COMPACT_ATOMS: atom_id res chain seq x y z
N MET A 1 28.09 5.57 20.62
CA MET A 1 28.39 6.40 19.44
C MET A 1 27.30 6.33 18.35
N THR A 2 26.16 5.67 18.59
CA THR A 2 25.10 5.44 17.59
C THR A 2 24.08 6.58 17.48
N GLU A 3 23.71 7.24 18.58
CA GLU A 3 22.64 8.26 18.58
C GLU A 3 22.95 9.47 17.68
N MET A 4 24.20 9.91 17.64
CA MET A 4 24.60 11.06 16.81
C MET A 4 24.56 10.74 15.32
N SER A 5 25.02 9.54 14.93
CA SER A 5 24.94 9.06 13.55
C SER A 5 23.48 8.87 13.11
N GLU A 6 22.63 8.34 13.97
CA GLU A 6 21.19 8.20 13.71
C GLU A 6 20.48 9.55 13.56
N MET A 7 20.83 10.54 14.39
CA MET A 7 20.31 11.90 14.25
C MET A 7 20.75 12.54 12.93
N LEU A 8 22.00 12.35 12.52
CA LEU A 8 22.52 12.85 11.23
C LEU A 8 21.83 12.18 10.03
N LYS A 9 21.60 10.86 10.08
CA LYS A 9 20.83 10.13 9.06
C LYS A 9 19.43 10.72 8.92
N LYS A 10 18.72 10.90 10.04
CA LYS A 10 17.37 11.48 10.04
C LYS A 10 17.36 12.90 9.50
N MET A 11 18.31 13.74 9.92
CA MET A 11 18.41 15.13 9.44
C MET A 11 18.73 15.18 7.94
N GLY A 12 19.61 14.29 7.45
CA GLY A 12 19.90 14.15 6.03
C GLY A 12 18.68 13.73 5.21
N LEU A 13 17.93 12.73 5.68
CA LEU A 13 16.67 12.32 5.04
C LEU A 13 15.63 13.45 5.01
N PHE A 14 15.55 14.24 6.09
CA PHE A 14 14.72 15.45 6.12
C PHE A 14 15.19 16.50 5.11
N GLY A 15 16.50 16.66 4.92
CA GLY A 15 17.09 17.57 3.94
C GLY A 15 16.87 17.15 2.49
N ILE A 16 16.87 15.85 2.20
CA ILE A 16 16.48 15.30 0.88
C ILE A 16 15.00 15.56 0.63
N GLY A 17 14.18 15.43 1.69
CA GLY A 17 12.73 15.60 1.63
C GLY A 17 12.03 14.38 1.03
N VAL A 18 10.72 14.27 1.27
CA VAL A 18 9.95 13.07 0.89
C VAL A 18 9.72 12.94 -0.61
N ILE A 19 9.70 14.04 -1.36
CA ILE A 19 9.46 14.04 -2.81
C ILE A 19 10.73 13.63 -3.58
N SER A 20 11.89 14.00 -3.06
CA SER A 20 13.19 13.71 -3.69
C SER A 20 13.83 12.44 -3.15
N LEU A 21 13.11 11.66 -2.34
CA LEU A 21 13.60 10.45 -1.70
C LEU A 21 13.69 9.30 -2.73
N THR A 22 14.78 9.29 -3.49
CA THR A 22 15.08 8.24 -4.47
C THR A 22 16.23 7.37 -4.00
N GLN A 23 16.34 6.16 -4.55
CA GLN A 23 17.45 5.25 -4.28
C GLN A 23 18.81 5.93 -4.54
N GLU A 24 18.94 6.63 -5.67
CA GLU A 24 20.16 7.36 -6.03
C GLU A 24 20.52 8.42 -4.98
N LYS A 25 19.55 9.18 -4.46
CA LYS A 25 19.78 10.21 -3.45
C LYS A 25 20.16 9.62 -2.09
N ILE A 26 19.58 8.49 -1.71
CA ILE A 26 19.92 7.79 -0.46
C ILE A 26 21.33 7.19 -0.57
N GLU A 27 21.68 6.63 -1.73
CA GLU A 27 23.03 6.12 -2.00
C GLU A 27 24.07 7.24 -1.98
N GLU A 28 23.81 8.37 -2.65
CA GLU A 28 24.67 9.55 -2.66
C GLU A 28 24.94 10.06 -1.23
N PHE A 29 23.88 10.25 -0.45
CA PHE A 29 23.98 10.67 0.95
C PHE A 29 24.76 9.67 1.81
N SER A 30 24.53 8.36 1.61
CA SER A 30 25.28 7.32 2.31
C SER A 30 26.78 7.37 1.97
N GLN A 31 27.13 7.57 0.71
CA GLN A 31 28.52 7.70 0.27
C GLN A 31 29.18 8.95 0.87
N GLU A 32 28.47 10.07 0.98
CA GLU A 32 29.00 11.26 1.66
C GLU A 32 29.30 11.02 3.13
N MET A 33 28.38 10.36 3.84
CA MET A 33 28.57 10.01 5.25
C MET A 33 29.76 9.08 5.45
N ILE A 34 29.98 8.13 4.53
CA ILE A 34 31.17 7.27 4.54
C ILE A 34 32.44 8.10 4.32
N LYS A 35 32.44 9.01 3.34
CA LYS A 35 33.60 9.87 3.05
C LYS A 35 33.95 10.79 4.22
N LYS A 36 32.95 11.29 4.94
CA LYS A 36 33.12 12.13 6.13
C LYS A 36 33.59 11.34 7.37
N GLY A 37 33.63 10.00 7.29
CA GLY A 37 33.99 9.14 8.41
C GLY A 37 32.86 8.92 9.42
N GLU A 38 31.66 9.39 9.11
CA GLU A 38 30.46 9.28 9.96
C GLU A 38 29.80 7.90 9.91
N LEU A 39 30.08 7.14 8.83
CA LEU A 39 29.64 5.76 8.64
C LEU A 39 30.76 4.89 8.10
N SER A 40 30.83 3.64 8.56
CA SER A 40 31.59 2.61 7.85
C SER A 40 30.88 2.22 6.54
N ARG A 41 31.62 1.57 5.63
CA ARG A 41 31.07 1.04 4.38
C ARG A 41 29.92 0.05 4.61
N GLU A 42 30.01 -0.76 5.67
CA GLU A 42 28.96 -1.73 6.01
C GLU A 42 27.71 -1.03 6.54
N GLU A 43 27.88 -0.05 7.42
CA GLU A 43 26.75 0.73 7.96
C GLU A 43 26.04 1.55 6.88
N GLY A 44 26.78 2.12 5.93
CA GLY A 44 26.19 2.84 4.80
C GLY A 44 25.33 1.92 3.91
N LYS A 45 25.85 0.75 3.53
CA LYS A 45 25.08 -0.26 2.78
C LYS A 45 23.81 -0.69 3.53
N LYS A 46 23.93 -0.91 4.84
CA LYS A 46 22.80 -1.28 5.68
C LYS A 46 21.75 -0.16 5.73
N PHE A 47 22.19 1.08 5.89
CA PHE A 47 21.32 2.25 5.90
C PHE A 47 20.52 2.40 4.61
N VAL A 48 21.16 2.31 3.44
CA VAL A 48 20.46 2.38 2.14
C VAL A 48 19.37 1.32 2.07
N LYS A 49 19.71 0.07 2.39
CA LYS A 49 18.76 -1.05 2.35
C LYS A 49 17.59 -0.86 3.32
N GLU A 50 17.87 -0.36 4.51
CA GLU A 50 16.85 -0.11 5.54
C GLU A 50 15.85 0.97 5.09
N VAL A 51 16.34 2.09 4.57
CA VAL A 51 15.46 3.18 4.09
C VAL A 51 14.58 2.70 2.93
N LEU A 52 15.16 1.97 1.96
CA LEU A 52 14.38 1.43 0.83
C LEU A 52 13.32 0.42 1.29
N SER A 53 13.66 -0.48 2.23
CA SER A 53 12.71 -1.45 2.76
C SER A 53 11.57 -0.79 3.54
N VAL A 54 11.88 0.25 4.32
CA VAL A 54 10.87 1.03 5.03
C VAL A 54 9.96 1.77 4.05
N GLN A 55 10.53 2.36 2.99
CA GLN A 55 9.77 3.04 1.94
C GLN A 55 8.78 2.09 1.25
N GLU A 56 9.23 0.90 0.83
CA GLU A 56 8.38 -0.12 0.22
C GLU A 56 7.21 -0.51 1.14
N LYS A 57 7.51 -0.76 2.41
CA LYS A 57 6.49 -1.13 3.40
C LYS A 57 5.48 0.00 3.62
N GLN A 58 5.95 1.23 3.77
CA GLN A 58 5.09 2.41 3.97
C GLN A 58 4.21 2.69 2.75
N MET A 59 4.74 2.53 1.54
CA MET A 59 3.97 2.71 0.30
C MET A 59 2.83 1.69 0.20
N LYS A 60 3.11 0.42 0.53
CA LYS A 60 2.09 -0.63 0.54
C LYS A 60 0.99 -0.34 1.58
N GLU A 61 1.37 0.01 2.80
CA GLU A 61 0.40 0.37 3.84
C GLU A 61 -0.44 1.59 3.48
N LEU A 62 0.15 2.57 2.79
CA LEU A 62 -0.54 3.76 2.29
C LEU A 62 -1.53 3.39 1.18
N GLU A 63 -1.11 2.57 0.21
CA GLU A 63 -1.97 2.07 -0.87
C GLU A 63 -3.19 1.33 -0.31
N ASP A 64 -2.97 0.42 0.65
CA ASP A 64 -4.05 -0.32 1.32
C ASP A 64 -5.01 0.64 2.04
N LYS A 65 -4.50 1.66 2.73
CA LYS A 65 -5.34 2.68 3.39
C LYS A 65 -6.15 3.49 2.38
N ILE A 66 -5.54 3.91 1.28
CA ILE A 66 -6.23 4.66 0.22
C ILE A 66 -7.33 3.79 -0.40
N ASN A 67 -7.01 2.55 -0.78
CA ASN A 67 -7.97 1.62 -1.36
C ASN A 67 -9.16 1.38 -0.44
N ASN A 68 -8.89 1.14 0.85
CA ASN A 68 -9.95 0.97 1.85
C ASN A 68 -10.79 2.24 2.02
N LYS A 69 -10.16 3.41 2.03
CA LYS A 69 -10.87 4.69 2.19
C LYS A 69 -11.75 5.01 0.98
N VAL A 70 -11.24 4.77 -0.22
CA VAL A 70 -11.99 4.91 -1.48
C VAL A 70 -13.16 3.94 -1.48
N LYS A 71 -12.94 2.68 -1.13
CA LYS A 71 -14.00 1.66 -1.02
C LYS A 71 -15.09 2.09 -0.03
N GLU A 72 -14.71 2.50 1.18
CA GLU A 72 -15.64 2.99 2.21
C GLU A 72 -16.44 4.21 1.72
N THR A 73 -15.79 5.11 0.97
CA THR A 73 -16.45 6.30 0.43
C THR A 73 -17.47 5.92 -0.65
N LEU A 74 -17.11 5.00 -1.54
CA LEU A 74 -18.00 4.51 -2.60
C LEU A 74 -19.22 3.77 -2.04
N GLU A 75 -19.02 2.94 -1.02
CA GLU A 75 -20.10 2.26 -0.29
C GLU A 75 -21.07 3.28 0.34
N LYS A 76 -20.56 4.38 0.90
CA LYS A 76 -21.38 5.44 1.53
C LYS A 76 -22.03 6.39 0.53
N SER A 77 -21.46 6.57 -0.66
CA SER A 77 -21.98 7.49 -1.68
C SER A 77 -23.12 6.90 -2.53
N GLY A 78 -23.57 5.67 -2.23
CA GLY A 78 -24.61 4.99 -3.00
C GLY A 78 -24.14 4.50 -4.38
N VAL A 79 -22.83 4.42 -4.61
CA VAL A 79 -22.27 3.87 -5.85
C VAL A 79 -22.29 2.36 -5.75
N VAL A 80 -23.13 1.73 -6.58
CA VAL A 80 -23.26 0.26 -6.66
C VAL A 80 -21.98 -0.32 -7.24
N MET A 81 -21.32 -1.23 -6.53
CA MET A 81 -20.16 -1.93 -7.05
C MET A 81 -20.59 -3.06 -7.99
N LYS A 82 -19.71 -3.45 -8.93
CA LYS A 82 -19.97 -4.61 -9.81
C LYS A 82 -20.28 -5.89 -9.02
N SER A 83 -19.70 -6.05 -7.83
CA SER A 83 -19.99 -7.16 -6.91
C SER A 83 -21.44 -7.19 -6.45
N ASP A 84 -22.06 -6.02 -6.25
CA ASP A 84 -23.44 -5.90 -5.80
C ASP A 84 -24.39 -6.32 -6.93
N ILE A 85 -24.08 -5.93 -8.17
CA ILE A 85 -24.79 -6.36 -9.39
C ILE A 85 -24.70 -7.87 -9.56
N ALA A 86 -23.50 -8.45 -9.48
CA ALA A 86 -23.31 -9.90 -9.59
C ALA A 86 -24.06 -10.69 -8.50
N THR A 87 -24.17 -10.11 -7.30
CA THR A 87 -24.95 -10.70 -6.20
C THR A 87 -26.45 -10.67 -6.51
N LEU A 88 -26.93 -9.57 -7.10
CA LEU A 88 -28.32 -9.46 -7.55
C LEU A 88 -28.62 -10.43 -8.69
N GLU A 89 -27.76 -10.56 -9.70
CA GLU A 89 -27.91 -11.52 -10.81
C GLU A 89 -28.04 -12.96 -10.30
N LYS A 90 -27.19 -13.38 -9.35
CA LYS A 90 -27.28 -14.72 -8.73
C LYS A 90 -28.59 -14.92 -7.97
N LYS A 91 -29.09 -13.88 -7.29
CA LYS A 91 -30.39 -13.94 -6.60
C LYS A 91 -31.53 -14.07 -7.60
N ILE A 92 -31.48 -13.34 -8.71
CA ILE A 92 -32.46 -13.42 -9.81
C ILE A 92 -32.47 -14.82 -10.40
N GLU A 93 -31.32 -15.38 -10.81
CA GLU A 93 -31.25 -16.74 -11.34
C GLU A 93 -31.84 -17.78 -10.37
N LYS A 94 -31.56 -17.64 -9.07
CA LYS A 94 -32.08 -18.56 -8.05
C LYS A 94 -33.61 -18.47 -7.95
N LEU A 95 -34.15 -17.26 -7.99
CA LEU A 95 -35.60 -17.03 -7.98
C LEU A 95 -36.24 -17.59 -9.25
N GLU A 96 -35.66 -17.35 -10.42
CA GLU A 96 -36.15 -17.89 -11.70
C GLU A 96 -36.20 -19.42 -11.68
N LYS A 97 -35.13 -20.08 -11.21
CA LYS A 97 -35.09 -21.54 -11.05
C LYS A 97 -36.16 -22.05 -10.08
N THR A 98 -36.40 -21.32 -8.98
CA THR A 98 -37.42 -21.68 -7.98
C THR A 98 -38.82 -21.54 -8.56
N ILE A 99 -39.10 -20.46 -9.29
CA ILE A 99 -40.38 -20.23 -9.97
C ILE A 99 -40.63 -21.30 -11.03
N GLN A 100 -39.63 -21.64 -11.85
CA GLN A 100 -39.76 -22.72 -12.84
C GLN A 100 -40.01 -24.08 -12.17
N ALA A 101 -39.38 -24.36 -11.03
CA ALA A 101 -39.60 -25.59 -10.28
C ALA A 101 -41.01 -25.65 -9.65
N MET A 102 -41.59 -24.50 -9.28
CA MET A 102 -42.98 -24.42 -8.79
C MET A 102 -44.00 -24.52 -9.94
N GLY A 103 -43.74 -23.88 -11.09
CA GLY A 103 -44.60 -23.97 -12.27
C GLY A 103 -44.63 -25.35 -12.94
N LYS A 104 -43.62 -26.21 -12.72
CA LYS A 104 -43.60 -27.60 -13.17
C LYS A 104 -44.35 -28.58 -12.23
N LYS A 105 -44.92 -28.09 -11.13
CA LYS A 105 -45.60 -28.91 -10.09
C LYS A 105 -47.13 -28.79 -10.08
N GLU A 106 -47.77 -28.36 -11.15
CA GLU A 106 -49.21 -28.64 -11.36
C GLU A 106 -49.37 -29.93 -12.18
N PRO A 107 -49.56 -31.10 -11.54
CA PRO A 107 -50.25 -32.20 -12.19
C PRO A 107 -51.76 -31.90 -12.19
N LYS A 108 -52.37 -32.09 -13.36
CA LYS A 108 -53.83 -32.27 -13.50
C LYS A 108 -54.32 -33.42 -12.63
#